data_AF-A0A1R3UL18-F1
#
_entry.id   AF-A0A1R3UL18-F1
#
_cell.length_a   1.000
_cell.length_b   1.000
_cell.length_c   1.000
_cell.angle_alpha   90.00
_cell.angle_beta   90.00
_cell.angle_gamma   90.00
#
_symmetry.space_group_name_H-M   'P 1'
#
loop_
_entity.id
_entity.type
_entity.pdbx_description
1 polymer ?
#
loop_
_entity_poly.entity_id
_entity_poly.type
_entity_poly.pdbx_seq_one_letter_code
_entity_poly.pdbx_strand_id
1 'polypeptide(L)' 'MRFPVTRDAVVNAALDAEADEEMVSALRAMPAAEFNEANEILRAVPLPETEPDSHTEAARVRERDQDA' A
#
# COMPACT_ATOMS: atom_id res chain seq x y z
N MET A 1 2.29 3.43 -20.49
CA MET A 1 1.69 2.25 -19.83
C MET A 1 0.26 2.09 -20.33
N ARG A 2 -0.19 0.86 -20.65
CA ARG A 2 -1.55 0.60 -21.16
C ARG A 2 -2.24 -0.42 -20.27
N PHE A 3 -3.43 -0.09 -19.78
CA PHE A 3 -4.23 -0.96 -18.91
C PHE A 3 -5.14 -1.90 -19.71
N PRO A 4 -5.51 -3.07 -19.15
CA PRO A 4 -5.08 -3.60 -17.85
C PRO A 4 -3.61 -4.04 -17.83
N VAL A 5 -2.99 -3.99 -16.65
CA VAL A 5 -1.61 -4.46 -16.43
C VAL A 5 -1.55 -5.43 -15.27
N THR A 6 -0.69 -6.45 -15.39
CA THR A 6 -0.38 -7.35 -14.28
C THR A 6 0.69 -6.76 -13.39
N ARG A 7 0.77 -7.22 -12.13
CA ARG A 7 1.91 -6.92 -11.25
C ARG A 7 3.26 -7.09 -11.95
N ASP A 8 3.46 -8.20 -12.66
CA ASP A 8 4.72 -8.47 -13.37
C ASP A 8 5.02 -7.44 -14.47
N ALA A 9 4.01 -6.93 -15.17
CA ALA A 9 4.19 -5.85 -16.13
C ALA A 9 4.58 -4.52 -15.44
N VAL A 10 4.03 -4.24 -14.25
CA VAL A 10 4.39 -3.06 -13.45
C VAL A 10 5.82 -3.18 -12.93
N VAL A 11 6.21 -4.35 -12.41
CA VAL A 11 7.58 -4.63 -11.95
C VAL A 11 8.58 -4.48 -13.10
N ASN A 12 8.29 -5.03 -14.28
CA ASN A 12 9.15 -4.87 -15.45
C ASN A 12 9.27 -3.41 -15.90
N ALA A 13 8.18 -2.64 -15.87
CA ALA A 13 8.23 -1.22 -16.17
C ALA A 13 9.06 -0.42 -15.15
N ALA A 14 9.03 -0.81 -13.87
CA ALA A 14 9.87 -0.22 -12.85
C ALA A 14 11.37 -0.56 -13.05
N LEU A 15 11.67 -1.79 -13.45
CA LEU A 15 13.04 -2.20 -13.80
C LEU A 15 13.58 -1.46 -15.03
N ASP A 16 12.75 -1.27 -16.06
CA ASP A 16 13.09 -0.51 -17.27
C ASP A 16 13.33 0.98 -16.97
N ALA A 17 12.65 1.50 -15.95
CA ALA A 17 12.82 2.86 -15.43
C ALA A 17 13.97 2.99 -14.40
N GLU A 18 14.80 1.96 -14.22
CA GLU A 18 15.91 1.93 -13.26
C GLU A 18 15.49 2.24 -11.81
N ALA A 19 14.27 1.82 -11.43
CA ALA A 19 13.76 2.03 -10.08
C ALA A 19 14.60 1.27 -9.02
N ASP A 20 14.74 1.89 -7.85
CA ASP A 20 15.50 1.31 -6.74
C ASP A 20 14.91 -0.02 -6.25
N GLU A 21 15.78 -0.84 -5.63
CA GLU A 21 15.42 -2.18 -5.15
C GLU A 21 14.25 -2.15 -4.15
N GLU A 22 14.15 -1.10 -3.33
CA GLU A 22 13.03 -0.90 -2.40
C GLU A 22 11.69 -0.78 -3.14
N MET A 23 11.64 0.03 -4.20
CA MET A 23 10.42 0.20 -5.00
C MET A 23 10.05 -1.10 -5.72
N VAL A 24 11.03 -1.78 -6.31
CA VAL A 24 10.81 -3.06 -6.99
C VAL A 24 10.32 -4.12 -6.01
N SER A 25 10.86 -4.16 -4.79
CA SER A 25 10.44 -5.08 -3.73
C SER A 25 8.99 -4.83 -3.31
N ALA A 26 8.61 -3.56 -3.10
CA ALA A 26 7.25 -3.16 -2.76
C ALA A 26 6.24 -3.56 -3.86
N LEU A 27 6.60 -3.35 -5.14
CA LEU A 27 5.77 -3.77 -6.28
C LEU A 27 5.64 -5.30 -6.39
N ARG A 28 6.69 -6.05 -6.04
CA ARG A 28 6.65 -7.53 -6.04
C ARG A 28 5.78 -8.10 -4.92
N ALA A 29 5.66 -7.38 -3.81
CA ALA A 29 4.81 -7.76 -2.68
C ALA A 29 3.31 -7.54 -2.94
N MET A 30 2.95 -6.84 -4.03
CA MET A 30 1.56 -6.71 -4.47
C MET A 30 0.93 -8.07 -4.82
N PRO A 31 -0.40 -8.21 -4.67
CA PRO A 31 -1.12 -9.39 -5.11
C PRO A 31 -0.95 -9.62 -6.63
N ALA A 32 -0.96 -10.90 -7.02
CA ALA A 32 -0.96 -11.32 -8.42
C ALA A 32 -2.35 -11.08 -9.05
N ALA A 33 -2.67 -9.81 -9.30
CA ALA A 33 -3.92 -9.34 -9.90
C ALA A 33 -3.67 -8.51 -11.16
N GLU A 34 -4.74 -8.29 -11.92
CA GLU A 34 -4.79 -7.30 -13.00
C GLU A 34 -5.31 -5.98 -12.45
N PHE A 35 -4.63 -4.89 -12.81
CA PHE A 35 -4.98 -3.53 -12.43
C PHE A 35 -5.47 -2.79 -13.68
N ASN A 36 -6.60 -2.10 -13.57
CA ASN A 36 -7.24 -1.38 -14.66
C ASN A 36 -6.83 0.10 -14.71
N GLU A 37 -6.24 0.60 -13.62
CA GLU A 37 -5.74 1.96 -13.53
C GLU A 37 -4.55 2.08 -12.56
N ALA A 38 -3.82 3.20 -12.66
CA ALA A 38 -2.65 3.46 -11.83
C ALA A 38 -3.00 3.56 -10.33
N ASN A 39 -4.21 4.05 -10.00
CA ASN A 39 -4.61 4.20 -8.61
C ASN A 39 -4.79 2.84 -7.91
N GLU A 40 -5.25 1.81 -8.63
CA GLU A 40 -5.36 0.46 -8.09
C GLU A 40 -4.00 -0.15 -7.75
N ILE A 41 -2.99 0.10 -8.60
CA ILE A 41 -1.60 -0.30 -8.33
C ILE A 41 -1.12 0.33 -7.02
N LEU A 42 -1.27 1.66 -6.89
CA LEU A 42 -0.80 2.39 -5.70
C LEU A 42 -1.47 1.93 -4.40
N ARG A 43 -2.75 1.55 -4.44
CA ARG A 43 -3.48 1.02 -3.29
C ARG A 43 -3.10 -0.42 -2.94
N ALA A 44 -2.59 -1.17 -3.91
CA ALA A 44 -2.22 -2.56 -3.75
C ALA A 44 -0.77 -2.74 -3.28
N VAL A 45 0.06 -1.67 -3.31
CA VAL A 45 1.39 -1.68 -2.71
C VAL A 45 1.26 -1.82 -1.20
N PRO A 46 1.80 -2.88 -0.58
CA PRO A 46 1.81 -2.99 0.87
C PRO A 46 2.71 -1.92 1.47
N LEU A 47 2.17 -1.13 2.39
CA LEU A 47 2.96 -0.21 3.19
C LEU A 47 3.78 -1.03 4.21
N PRO A 48 5.04 -0.66 4.47
CA PRO A 48 5.80 -1.28 5.54
C PRO A 48 4.99 -1.14 6.83
N GLU A 49 4.80 -2.26 7.52
CA GLU A 49 4.16 -2.33 8.84
C GLU A 49 4.99 -1.46 9.80
N THR A 50 4.65 -0.17 9.86
CA THR A 50 5.24 0.76 10.80
C THR A 50 4.53 0.54 12.13
N GLU A 51 4.81 -0.61 12.75
CA GLU A 51 4.44 -0.97 14.12
C GLU A 51 2.91 -1.00 14.42
N PRO A 52 2.45 -1.83 15.37
CA PRO A 52 1.02 -1.90 15.69
C PRO A 52 0.57 -0.64 16.46
N ASP A 53 -0.58 -0.10 16.08
CA ASP A 53 -1.47 0.75 16.90
C ASP A 53 -0.85 1.89 17.71
N SER A 54 -0.92 3.13 17.19
CA SER A 54 -0.92 4.33 18.04
C SER A 54 -1.97 5.38 17.66
N HIS A 55 -2.90 5.06 16.74
CA HIS A 55 -3.92 6.02 16.30
C HIS A 55 -5.38 5.62 16.60
N THR A 56 -5.62 4.58 17.42
CA THR A 56 -6.99 4.15 17.74
C THR A 56 -7.31 4.00 19.24
N GLU A 57 -6.45 4.47 20.15
CA GLU A 57 -6.75 4.49 21.60
C GLU A 57 -6.94 5.90 22.20
N ALA A 58 -7.01 6.95 21.38
CA ALA A 58 -7.30 8.31 21.87
C ALA A 58 -8.80 8.67 21.90
N ALA A 59 -9.69 7.82 21.38
CA ALA A 59 -11.11 8.18 21.16
C ALA A 59 -12.12 7.51 22.10
N ARG A 60 -11.72 6.64 23.04
CA ARG A 60 -12.66 5.92 23.93
C ARG A 60 -12.53 6.20 25.44
N VAL A 61 -11.75 7.21 25.85
CA VAL A 61 -11.53 7.54 27.27
C VAL A 61 -12.17 8.89 27.68
N ARG A 62 -12.85 9.62 26.79
CA ARG A 62 -13.47 10.92 27.12
C ARG A 62 -14.98 10.91 27.37
N GLU A 63 -15.63 9.74 27.45
CA GLU A 63 -17.09 9.66 27.63
C GLU A 63 -17.52 8.93 28.93
N ARG A 64 -16.62 8.83 29.93
CA ARG A 64 -16.94 8.15 31.20
C ARG A 64 -16.52 8.89 32.47
N ASP A 65 -16.25 10.19 32.37
CA ASP A 65 -15.86 11.04 33.51
C ASP A 65 -16.64 12.37 33.56
N GLN A 66 -17.85 12.40 32.98
CA GLN A 66 -18.74 13.57 33.07
C GLN A 66 -20.03 13.29 33.87
N ASP A 67 -20.19 12.07 34.41
CA ASP A 67 -21.33 11.69 35.26
C ASP A 67 -20.86 10.75 36.39
N ALA A 68 -20.35 11.32 37.49
CA ALA A 68 -20.42 10.79 38.86
C ALA A 68 -19.95 11.83 39.89
#